data_AF-A0A8J8B696-F1
#
_entry.id   AF-A0A8J8B696-F1
#
_cell.length_a   1.000
_cell.length_b   1.000
_cell.length_c   1.000
_cell.angle_alpha   90.00
_cell.angle_beta   90.00
_cell.angle_gamma   90.00
#
_symmetry.space_group_name_H-M   'P 1'
#
loop_
_entity.id
_entity.type
_entity.pdbx_description
1 polymer ?
#
loop_
_entity_poly.entity_id
_entity_poly.type
_entity_poly.pdbx_seq_one_letter_code
_entity_poly.pdbx_strand_id
1 'polypeptide(L)'
;MVNTRRDAIGPDALKKALEGVEKDKARMTEELQVDRKKIESLTREQEMLNTSLAEIKSKNAEMQKQLASLQKEKATLTGENEELKGAVRRLEKEEAGLQTRISALEKEAGQPKADEEIADLRRNLTALQQERMALKQENEELKGSVGRLEREEALLRGRIAGLEKEIRIPETGEESPDIHTRLASIQWEKIALSVENEQLRTAVARLEKEGYETRNRIQILEKELQRPKLLPEELTGMLKNALMKMDEGLQTTGGRVGYIVGTFDADIKASLSVDKDNNFSMKLPYPGEKVSPDSLSSIRLSFSAVPRMDPILVGVPQCTGMSKETAIMEVQRAGLTAETKEQLSPSPAGTVIDQEPEAYAEVDPKSTVLLTLSIPQEVIIPKLTGIPKEAALRMIAENHLMAGEIRQELSTGPPEIVLGQNPAEGTEAEGLSRVDLVISMEGVAVPSLIDQPEEEAVKSLRKAKLEAGEIRHTRSQNLDRIVLQQSPGPGEIVEPGSRVILTIAQPISIKDLTSMIRSDEEAQKNEKLFQRTLTAIDRLEIQNPEEIRRLTGISPEDLKQTLGLQTDEEAKKVRKVIERVFSTLAAHD
;
A
#
# COMPACT_ATOMS: atom_id res chain seq x y z
N MET A 1 44.49 37.50 -52.49
CA MET A 1 45.62 37.50 -51.53
C MET A 1 45.07 37.42 -50.11
N VAL A 2 44.94 36.24 -49.53
CA VAL A 2 45.07 36.03 -48.07
C VAL A 2 45.68 34.64 -47.90
N ASN A 3 46.97 34.55 -48.18
CA ASN A 3 47.80 33.41 -47.87
C ASN A 3 48.79 33.94 -46.82
N THR A 4 48.42 33.89 -45.54
CA THR A 4 49.31 34.21 -44.41
C THR A 4 48.74 33.67 -43.11
N ARG A 5 49.53 32.80 -42.45
CA ARG A 5 49.49 32.43 -41.02
C ARG A 5 48.30 31.60 -40.52
N ARG A 6 48.27 30.31 -40.89
CA ARG A 6 48.13 29.28 -39.85
C ARG A 6 49.55 28.95 -39.45
N ASP A 7 50.10 29.71 -38.50
CA ASP A 7 51.32 29.33 -37.83
C ASP A 7 51.12 27.89 -37.36
N ALA A 8 52.01 26.99 -37.76
CA ALA A 8 52.08 25.66 -37.20
C ALA A 8 52.26 25.85 -35.70
N ILE A 9 51.17 25.71 -34.93
CA ILE A 9 51.19 25.89 -33.49
C ILE A 9 52.17 24.84 -32.96
N GLY A 10 53.35 25.29 -32.54
CA GLY A 10 54.39 24.42 -32.02
C GLY A 10 53.94 23.70 -30.74
N PRO A 11 54.64 22.62 -30.33
CA PRO A 11 54.29 21.85 -29.15
C PRO A 11 54.18 22.72 -27.88
N ASP A 12 55.00 23.76 -27.75
CA ASP A 12 54.98 24.67 -26.59
C ASP A 12 53.72 25.53 -26.51
N ALA A 13 53.19 25.98 -27.65
CA ALA A 13 51.95 26.75 -27.69
C ALA A 13 50.72 25.87 -27.40
N LEU A 14 50.75 24.59 -27.81
CA LEU A 14 49.72 23.61 -27.44
C LEU A 14 49.80 23.22 -25.95
N LYS A 15 51.00 23.12 -25.36
CA LYS A 15 51.18 22.90 -23.91
C LYS A 15 50.55 24.02 -23.08
N LYS A 16 50.78 25.27 -23.48
CA LYS A 16 50.15 26.44 -22.83
C LYS A 16 48.61 26.43 -22.96
N ALA A 17 48.09 25.98 -24.10
CA ALA A 17 46.63 25.82 -24.27
C ALA A 17 46.07 24.69 -23.39
N LEU A 18 46.79 23.57 -23.27
CA LEU A 18 46.44 22.46 -22.38
C LEU A 18 46.39 22.89 -20.91
N GLU A 19 47.36 23.67 -20.44
CA GLU A 19 47.35 24.25 -19.09
C GLU A 19 46.10 25.11 -18.83
N GLY A 20 45.65 25.88 -19.83
CA GLY A 20 44.40 26.65 -19.75
C GLY A 20 43.17 25.75 -19.60
N VAL A 21 43.05 24.72 -20.45
CA VAL A 21 41.96 23.74 -20.40
C VAL A 21 41.93 23.00 -19.06
N GLU A 22 43.09 22.59 -18.53
CA GLU A 22 43.19 21.91 -17.24
C GLU A 22 42.80 22.83 -16.08
N LYS A 23 43.14 24.13 -16.14
CA LYS A 23 42.75 25.12 -15.14
C LYS A 23 41.24 25.40 -15.15
N ASP A 24 40.65 25.56 -16.33
CA ASP A 24 39.20 25.76 -16.46
C ASP A 24 38.42 24.52 -16.01
N LYS A 25 38.91 23.32 -16.34
CA LYS A 25 38.36 22.06 -15.84
C LYS A 25 38.40 22.00 -14.31
N ALA A 26 39.54 22.34 -13.70
CA ALA A 26 39.69 22.31 -12.25
C ALA A 26 38.70 23.27 -11.57
N ARG A 27 38.57 24.50 -12.10
CA ARG A 27 37.60 25.48 -11.61
C ARG A 27 36.15 24.98 -11.69
N MET A 28 35.73 24.47 -12.84
CA MET A 28 34.36 23.94 -13.00
C MET A 28 34.10 22.70 -12.13
N THR A 29 35.14 21.91 -11.86
CA THR A 29 35.04 20.77 -10.93
C THR A 29 34.87 21.22 -9.48
N GLU A 30 35.51 22.31 -9.07
CA GLU A 30 35.28 22.94 -7.76
C GLU A 30 33.87 23.51 -7.63
N GLU A 31 33.39 24.22 -8.66
CA GLU A 31 32.00 24.75 -8.72
C GLU A 31 30.97 23.60 -8.59
N LEU A 32 31.16 22.48 -9.31
CA LEU A 32 30.35 21.26 -9.15
C LEU A 32 30.32 20.71 -7.72
N GLN A 33 31.47 20.71 -7.03
CA GLN A 33 31.53 20.22 -5.65
C GLN A 33 30.77 21.15 -4.70
N VAL A 34 30.80 22.47 -4.94
CA VAL A 34 30.05 23.46 -4.16
C VAL A 34 28.55 23.26 -4.33
N ASP A 35 28.07 23.15 -5.56
CA ASP A 35 26.64 22.99 -5.83
C ASP A 35 26.12 21.66 -5.29
N ARG A 36 26.90 20.59 -5.42
CA ARG A 36 26.55 19.28 -4.83
C ARG A 36 26.39 19.38 -3.31
N LYS A 37 27.34 20.00 -2.61
CA LYS A 37 27.23 20.22 -1.15
C LYS A 37 26.02 21.07 -0.79
N LYS A 38 25.70 22.08 -1.61
CA LYS A 38 24.52 22.92 -1.41
C LYS A 38 23.22 22.12 -1.59
N ILE A 39 23.10 21.29 -2.63
CA ILE A 39 21.97 20.37 -2.82
C ILE A 39 21.82 19.40 -1.65
N GLU A 40 22.93 18.84 -1.14
CA GLU A 40 22.92 17.97 0.05
C GLU A 40 22.39 18.72 1.28
N SER A 41 22.83 19.96 1.50
CA SER A 41 22.34 20.79 2.62
C SER A 41 20.85 21.11 2.52
N LEU A 42 20.38 21.47 1.32
CA LEU A 42 18.96 21.75 1.06
C LEU A 42 18.10 20.51 1.20
N THR A 43 18.64 19.33 0.86
CA THR A 43 17.94 18.06 1.04
C THR A 43 17.73 17.73 2.52
N ARG A 44 18.75 17.95 3.36
CA ARG A 44 18.61 17.80 4.82
C ARG A 44 17.60 18.80 5.40
N GLU A 45 17.61 20.04 4.93
CA GLU A 45 16.63 21.05 5.36
C GLU A 45 15.19 20.63 4.96
N GLN A 46 15.01 20.10 3.75
CA GLN A 46 13.73 19.58 3.28
C GLN A 46 13.23 18.41 4.15
N GLU A 47 14.10 17.47 4.51
CA GLU A 47 13.77 16.34 5.39
C GLU A 47 13.36 16.81 6.80
N MET A 48 14.10 17.76 7.37
CA MET A 48 13.78 18.37 8.66
C MET A 48 12.41 19.05 8.64
N LEU A 49 12.13 19.86 7.61
CA LEU A 49 10.85 20.56 7.46
C LEU A 49 9.68 19.59 7.26
N ASN A 50 9.86 18.51 6.49
CA ASN A 50 8.87 17.46 6.33
C ASN A 50 8.57 16.73 7.65
N THR A 51 9.61 16.49 8.45
CA THR A 51 9.47 15.88 9.78
C THR A 51 8.68 16.78 10.72
N SER A 52 9.05 18.06 10.80
CA SER A 52 8.30 19.06 11.59
C SER A 52 6.84 19.16 11.15
N LEU A 53 6.57 19.12 9.84
CA LEU A 53 5.19 19.14 9.32
C LEU A 53 4.40 17.90 9.74
N ALA A 54 5.02 16.72 9.73
CA ALA A 54 4.39 15.49 10.19
C ALA A 54 4.06 15.55 11.69
N GLU A 55 4.97 16.09 12.51
CA GLU A 55 4.76 16.30 13.95
C GLU A 55 3.60 17.28 14.23
N ILE A 56 3.56 18.41 13.53
CA ILE A 56 2.49 19.42 13.67
C ILE A 56 1.14 18.80 13.27
N LYS A 57 1.08 18.04 12.16
CA LYS A 57 -0.12 17.31 11.73
C LYS A 57 -0.58 16.29 12.77
N SER A 58 0.34 15.49 13.31
CA SER A 58 0.03 14.50 14.35
C SER A 58 -0.50 15.18 15.61
N LYS A 59 0.12 16.29 16.04
CA LYS A 59 -0.32 17.05 17.20
C LYS A 59 -1.70 17.68 16.99
N ASN A 60 -1.97 18.20 15.79
CA ASN A 60 -3.29 18.73 15.46
C ASN A 60 -4.37 17.64 15.52
N ALA A 61 -4.10 16.47 14.93
CA ALA A 61 -5.02 15.33 14.98
C ALA A 61 -5.33 14.87 16.42
N GLU A 62 -4.31 14.81 17.28
CA GLU A 62 -4.49 14.47 18.70
C GLU A 62 -5.34 15.52 19.43
N MET A 63 -5.10 16.81 19.18
CA MET A 63 -5.89 17.89 19.75
C MET A 63 -7.35 17.87 19.26
N GLN A 64 -7.60 17.52 18.00
CA GLN A 64 -8.94 17.33 17.46
C GLN A 64 -9.68 16.16 18.15
N LYS A 65 -8.98 15.06 18.46
CA LYS A 65 -9.56 13.95 19.25
C LYS A 65 -9.93 14.40 20.66
N GLN A 66 -9.04 15.14 21.33
CA GLN A 66 -9.30 15.71 22.66
C GLN A 66 -10.50 16.66 22.64
N LEU A 67 -10.62 17.48 21.60
CA LEU A 67 -11.77 18.36 21.42
C LEU A 67 -13.08 17.56 21.29
N ALA A 68 -13.07 16.48 20.50
CA ALA A 68 -14.24 15.63 20.32
C ALA A 68 -14.64 14.90 21.62
N SER A 69 -13.68 14.45 22.43
CA SER A 69 -13.98 13.83 23.73
C SER A 69 -14.61 14.83 24.71
N LEU A 70 -14.08 16.05 24.79
CA LEU A 70 -14.65 17.10 25.65
C LEU A 70 -16.04 17.52 25.18
N GLN A 71 -16.29 17.59 23.88
CA GLN A 71 -17.62 17.87 23.33
C GLN A 71 -18.63 16.79 23.70
N LYS A 72 -18.21 15.51 23.68
CA LYS A 72 -19.05 14.40 24.11
C LYS A 72 -19.38 14.46 25.60
N GLU A 73 -18.38 14.71 26.45
CA GLU A 73 -18.57 14.87 27.90
C GLU A 73 -19.45 16.07 28.23
N LYS A 74 -19.25 17.19 27.55
CA LYS A 74 -20.13 18.35 27.67
C LYS A 74 -21.57 17.98 27.30
N ALA A 75 -21.77 17.26 26.20
CA ALA A 75 -23.10 16.84 25.76
C ALA A 75 -23.81 15.94 26.79
N THR A 76 -23.09 14.98 27.40
CA THR A 76 -23.65 14.13 28.45
C THR A 76 -24.04 14.93 29.69
N LEU A 77 -23.15 15.80 30.19
CA LEU A 77 -23.45 16.64 31.36
C LEU A 77 -24.58 17.64 31.10
N THR A 78 -24.70 18.15 29.87
CA THR A 78 -25.85 18.98 29.50
C THR A 78 -27.15 18.21 29.48
N GLY A 79 -27.14 16.93 29.06
CA GLY A 79 -28.30 16.05 29.12
C GLY A 79 -28.73 15.76 30.56
N GLU A 80 -27.79 15.38 31.42
CA GLU A 80 -28.02 15.15 32.85
C GLU A 80 -28.59 16.41 33.54
N ASN A 81 -28.08 17.59 33.20
CA ASN A 81 -28.58 18.85 33.73
C ASN A 81 -30.06 19.10 33.33
N GLU A 82 -30.44 18.81 32.08
CA GLU A 82 -31.83 18.94 31.64
C GLU A 82 -32.77 17.91 32.29
N GLU A 83 -32.30 16.68 32.53
CA GLU A 83 -33.03 15.66 33.29
C GLU A 83 -33.28 16.11 34.74
N LEU A 84 -32.25 16.63 35.41
CA LEU A 84 -32.37 17.21 36.75
C LEU A 84 -33.32 18.40 36.79
N LYS A 85 -33.27 19.31 35.80
CA LYS A 85 -34.28 20.40 35.68
C LYS A 85 -35.69 19.83 35.55
N GLY A 86 -35.84 18.75 34.79
CA GLY A 86 -37.10 18.00 34.67
C GLY A 86 -37.58 17.44 36.00
N ALA A 87 -36.69 16.81 36.78
CA ALA A 87 -37.00 16.27 38.11
C ALA A 87 -37.41 17.37 39.09
N VAL A 88 -36.66 18.48 39.14
CA VAL A 88 -36.98 19.64 39.98
C VAL A 88 -38.38 20.19 39.66
N ARG A 89 -38.75 20.30 38.38
CA ARG A 89 -40.10 20.75 37.97
C ARG A 89 -41.21 19.79 38.41
N ARG A 90 -40.95 18.48 38.43
CA ARG A 90 -41.92 17.48 38.92
C ARG A 90 -42.13 17.62 40.42
N LEU A 91 -41.04 17.74 41.19
CA LEU A 91 -41.10 17.98 42.63
C LEU A 91 -41.83 19.29 42.95
N GLU A 92 -41.55 20.38 42.23
CA GLU A 92 -42.28 21.64 42.40
C GLU A 92 -43.80 21.49 42.19
N LYS A 93 -44.21 20.63 41.25
CA LYS A 93 -45.64 20.33 41.01
C LYS A 93 -46.25 19.47 42.11
N GLU A 94 -45.52 18.48 42.62
CA GLU A 94 -45.95 17.63 43.74
C GLU A 94 -46.08 18.43 45.04
N GLU A 95 -45.10 19.28 45.34
CA GLU A 95 -45.13 20.21 46.48
C GLU A 95 -46.36 21.13 46.40
N ALA A 96 -46.65 21.71 45.23
CA ALA A 96 -47.82 22.56 45.03
C ALA A 96 -49.14 21.79 45.24
N GLY A 97 -49.19 20.52 44.82
CA GLY A 97 -50.32 19.62 45.05
C GLY A 97 -50.54 19.33 46.54
N LEU A 98 -49.47 18.99 47.26
CA LEU A 98 -49.51 18.77 48.71
C LEU A 98 -49.90 20.03 49.48
N GLN A 99 -49.36 21.20 49.11
CA GLN A 99 -49.76 22.48 49.71
C GLN A 99 -51.25 22.75 49.53
N THR A 100 -51.79 22.49 48.33
CA THR A 100 -53.22 22.66 48.06
C THR A 100 -54.08 21.70 48.90
N ARG A 101 -53.64 20.45 49.06
CA ARG A 101 -54.34 19.45 49.90
C ARG A 101 -54.32 19.82 51.37
N ILE A 102 -53.16 20.26 51.88
CA ILE A 102 -53.01 20.75 53.26
C ILE A 102 -53.96 21.93 53.50
N SER A 103 -53.98 22.93 52.61
CA SER A 103 -54.88 24.09 52.75
C SER A 103 -56.37 23.75 52.64
N ALA A 104 -56.73 22.68 51.92
CA ALA A 104 -58.11 22.19 51.86
C ALA A 104 -58.52 21.51 53.18
N LEU A 105 -57.67 20.62 53.71
CA LEU A 105 -57.90 19.93 54.99
C LEU A 105 -57.93 20.91 56.17
N GLU A 106 -57.10 21.95 56.15
CA GLU A 106 -57.10 23.03 57.16
C GLU A 106 -58.43 23.82 57.21
N LYS A 107 -59.16 23.92 56.08
CA LYS A 107 -60.49 24.56 56.03
C LYS A 107 -61.62 23.68 56.57
N GLU A 108 -61.40 22.37 56.62
CA GLU A 108 -62.33 21.38 57.17
C GLU A 108 -62.06 21.12 58.68
N ALA A 109 -61.13 21.87 59.30
CA ALA A 109 -60.58 21.58 60.61
C ALA A 109 -61.60 21.70 61.77
N GLY A 110 -61.59 20.67 62.63
CA GLY A 110 -62.50 20.47 63.77
C GLY A 110 -62.60 19.01 64.26
N GLN A 111 -61.89 18.05 63.64
CA GLN A 111 -61.88 16.63 64.00
C GLN A 111 -60.44 16.11 64.17
N PRO A 112 -60.13 15.30 65.22
CA PRO A 112 -58.77 14.86 65.54
C PRO A 112 -58.09 13.99 64.47
N LYS A 113 -58.86 13.33 63.60
CA LYS A 113 -58.32 12.57 62.45
C LYS A 113 -57.73 13.45 61.35
N ALA A 114 -58.25 14.67 61.17
CA ALA A 114 -57.75 15.61 60.17
C ALA A 114 -56.40 16.21 60.59
N ASP A 115 -56.16 16.39 61.89
CA ASP A 115 -54.91 16.95 62.42
C ASP A 115 -53.71 16.01 62.22
N GLU A 116 -53.93 14.68 62.34
CA GLU A 116 -52.89 13.66 62.13
C GLU A 116 -52.51 13.56 60.64
N GLU A 117 -53.49 13.56 59.73
CA GLU A 117 -53.26 13.54 58.27
C GLU A 117 -52.54 14.81 57.79
N ILE A 118 -52.88 15.99 58.35
CA ILE A 118 -52.17 17.25 58.07
C ILE A 118 -50.71 17.19 58.54
N ALA A 119 -50.44 16.59 59.71
CA ALA A 119 -49.08 16.46 60.23
C ALA A 119 -48.20 15.57 59.34
N ASP A 120 -48.73 14.46 58.84
CA ASP A 120 -48.02 13.58 57.91
C ASP A 120 -47.77 14.22 56.55
N LEU A 121 -48.78 14.91 55.99
CA LEU A 121 -48.62 15.66 54.74
C LEU A 121 -47.58 16.78 54.85
N ARG A 122 -47.48 17.44 56.01
CA ARG A 122 -46.42 18.44 56.28
C ARG A 122 -45.03 17.81 56.34
N ARG A 123 -44.87 16.64 56.97
CA ARG A 123 -43.59 15.91 56.98
C ARG A 123 -43.16 15.53 55.57
N ASN A 124 -44.08 15.01 54.75
CA ASN A 124 -43.81 14.67 53.36
C ASN A 124 -43.46 15.91 52.53
N LEU A 125 -44.16 17.03 52.72
CA LEU A 125 -43.84 18.29 52.04
C LEU A 125 -42.43 18.77 52.40
N THR A 126 -42.03 18.70 53.68
CA THR A 126 -40.67 19.08 54.11
C THR A 126 -39.59 18.17 53.52
N ALA A 127 -39.86 16.86 53.40
CA ALA A 127 -38.94 15.92 52.79
C ALA A 127 -38.74 16.21 51.29
N LEU A 128 -39.83 16.43 50.55
CA LEU A 128 -39.77 16.81 49.13
C LEU A 128 -39.07 18.16 48.92
N GLN A 129 -39.29 19.13 49.81
CA GLN A 129 -38.58 20.42 49.76
C GLN A 129 -37.07 20.27 49.97
N GLN A 130 -36.64 19.36 50.86
CA GLN A 130 -35.22 19.06 51.05
C GLN A 130 -34.62 18.37 49.82
N GLU A 131 -35.33 17.39 49.24
CA GLU A 131 -34.91 16.71 48.01
C GLU A 131 -34.78 17.67 46.83
N ARG A 132 -35.77 18.55 46.63
CA ARG A 132 -35.73 19.59 45.60
C ARG A 132 -34.53 20.54 45.79
N MET A 133 -34.22 20.92 47.03
CA MET A 133 -33.06 21.79 47.32
C MET A 133 -31.74 21.08 47.01
N ALA A 134 -31.63 19.78 47.32
CA ALA A 134 -30.45 18.98 46.99
C ALA A 134 -30.26 18.89 45.47
N LEU A 135 -31.32 18.57 44.71
CA LEU A 135 -31.25 18.50 43.24
C LEU A 135 -30.97 19.86 42.59
N LYS A 136 -31.44 20.98 43.18
CA LYS A 136 -31.07 22.33 42.71
C LYS A 136 -29.59 22.62 42.92
N GLN A 137 -29.00 22.18 44.02
CA GLN A 137 -27.57 22.33 44.27
C GLN A 137 -26.76 21.51 43.26
N GLU A 138 -27.12 20.24 43.05
CA GLU A 138 -26.48 19.37 42.07
C GLU A 138 -26.54 19.96 40.65
N ASN A 139 -27.67 20.58 40.28
CA ASN A 139 -27.82 21.25 39.00
C ASN A 139 -26.83 22.43 38.81
N GLU A 140 -26.65 23.27 39.84
CA GLU A 140 -25.69 24.38 39.78
C GLU A 140 -24.23 23.87 39.75
N GLU A 141 -23.93 22.76 40.43
CA GLU A 141 -22.62 22.10 40.34
C GLU A 141 -22.34 21.59 38.92
N LEU A 142 -23.30 20.89 38.30
CA LEU A 142 -23.20 20.42 36.91
C LEU A 142 -23.05 21.58 35.93
N LYS A 143 -23.81 22.67 36.11
CA LYS A 143 -23.69 23.88 35.29
C LYS A 143 -22.30 24.52 35.41
N GLY A 144 -21.73 24.50 36.61
CA GLY A 144 -20.34 24.88 36.85
C GLY A 144 -19.34 24.00 36.08
N SER A 145 -19.56 22.67 36.07
CA SER A 145 -18.74 21.71 35.31
C SER A 145 -18.83 21.96 33.80
N VAL A 146 -20.04 22.13 33.25
CA VAL A 146 -20.24 22.46 31.83
C VAL A 146 -19.51 23.75 31.46
N GLY A 147 -19.61 24.79 32.29
CA GLY A 147 -18.90 26.06 32.06
C GLY A 147 -17.37 25.94 32.12
N ARG A 148 -16.81 24.96 32.84
CA ARG A 148 -15.36 24.67 32.80
C ARG A 148 -14.97 24.02 31.48
N LEU A 149 -15.72 22.99 31.04
CA LEU A 149 -15.49 22.31 29.76
C LEU A 149 -15.59 23.27 28.57
N GLU A 150 -16.51 24.23 28.60
CA GLU A 150 -16.63 25.25 27.55
C GLU A 150 -15.37 26.11 27.38
N ARG A 151 -14.71 26.45 28.49
CA ARG A 151 -13.45 27.23 28.44
C ARG A 151 -12.29 26.40 27.90
N GLU A 152 -12.22 25.13 28.30
CA GLU A 152 -11.22 24.19 27.78
C GLU A 152 -11.41 23.93 26.29
N GLU A 153 -12.66 23.77 25.84
CA GLU A 153 -13.02 23.64 24.43
C GLU A 153 -12.57 24.88 23.63
N ALA A 154 -12.83 26.08 24.14
CA ALA A 154 -12.42 27.32 23.50
C ALA A 154 -10.89 27.45 23.38
N LEU A 155 -10.15 27.06 24.43
CA LEU A 155 -8.69 27.08 24.42
C LEU A 155 -8.12 26.09 23.40
N LEU A 156 -8.66 24.87 23.36
CA LEU A 156 -8.24 23.84 22.40
C LEU A 156 -8.56 24.25 20.96
N ARG A 157 -9.75 24.81 20.69
CA ARG A 157 -10.11 25.36 19.37
C ARG A 157 -9.12 26.45 18.93
N GLY A 158 -8.72 27.35 19.83
CA GLY A 158 -7.73 28.38 19.52
C GLY A 158 -6.35 27.80 19.17
N ARG A 159 -5.91 26.77 19.89
CA ARG A 159 -4.63 26.08 19.61
C ARG A 159 -4.67 25.29 18.29
N ILE A 160 -5.79 24.61 18.00
CA ILE A 160 -6.02 23.90 16.72
C ILE A 160 -5.95 24.91 15.57
N ALA A 161 -6.65 26.04 15.67
CA ALA A 161 -6.62 27.08 14.64
C ALA A 161 -5.19 27.63 14.40
N GLY A 162 -4.38 27.72 15.46
CA GLY A 162 -2.96 28.07 15.34
C GLY A 162 -2.16 27.04 14.53
N LEU A 163 -2.30 25.76 14.85
CA LEU A 163 -1.62 24.67 14.12
C LEU A 163 -2.13 24.53 12.69
N GLU A 164 -3.43 24.72 12.45
CA GLU A 164 -4.01 24.71 11.10
C GLU A 164 -3.42 25.82 10.22
N LYS A 165 -3.13 26.99 10.81
CA LYS A 165 -2.45 28.08 10.09
C LYS A 165 -1.00 27.72 9.73
N GLU A 166 -0.32 26.93 10.55
CA GLU A 166 1.04 26.39 10.29
C GLU A 166 1.05 25.17 9.34
N ILE A 167 -0.12 24.58 9.04
CA ILE A 167 -0.25 23.47 8.07
C ILE A 167 -0.78 24.00 6.72
N ARG A 168 -1.39 25.19 6.70
CA ARG A 168 -2.11 25.73 5.55
C ARG A 168 -1.16 26.00 4.38
N ILE A 169 -1.45 25.37 3.24
CA ILE A 169 -0.82 25.71 1.96
C ILE A 169 -1.33 27.09 1.52
N PRO A 170 -0.46 28.10 1.36
CA PRO A 170 -0.90 29.43 0.94
C PRO A 170 -1.39 29.41 -0.51
N GLU A 171 -2.54 30.01 -0.75
CA GLU A 171 -2.99 30.34 -2.10
C GLU A 171 -2.23 31.58 -2.58
N THR A 172 -1.94 31.63 -3.88
CA THR A 172 -1.02 32.61 -4.49
C THR A 172 -1.26 34.06 -4.02
N GLY A 173 -0.26 34.66 -3.38
CA GLY A 173 -0.25 36.08 -3.01
C GLY A 173 -0.27 36.39 -1.50
N GLU A 174 -0.39 35.40 -0.61
CA GLU A 174 -0.27 35.61 0.84
C GLU A 174 1.18 35.36 1.33
N GLU A 175 1.78 36.37 1.99
CA GLU A 175 3.01 36.18 2.78
C GLU A 175 2.65 35.44 4.07
N SER A 176 2.91 34.13 4.10
CA SER A 176 2.90 33.34 5.34
C SER A 176 4.31 32.80 5.62
N PRO A 177 4.79 32.83 6.88
CA PRO A 177 6.05 32.19 7.29
C PRO A 177 5.88 30.66 7.39
N ASP A 178 5.28 30.06 6.36
CA ASP A 178 4.84 28.67 6.40
C ASP A 178 5.92 27.69 5.94
N ILE A 179 5.90 26.51 6.55
CA ILE A 179 6.77 25.37 6.21
C ILE A 179 6.60 25.00 4.73
N HIS A 180 5.39 25.10 4.17
CA HIS A 180 5.16 24.81 2.75
C HIS A 180 5.80 25.84 1.81
N THR A 181 5.78 27.13 2.18
CA THR A 181 6.46 28.18 1.41
C THR A 181 7.96 27.92 1.35
N ARG A 182 8.56 27.53 2.48
CA ARG A 182 9.99 27.18 2.55
C ARG A 182 10.30 25.91 1.76
N LEU A 183 9.47 24.87 1.87
CA LEU A 183 9.60 23.64 1.08
C LEU A 183 9.54 23.92 -0.43
N ALA A 184 8.61 24.76 -0.88
CA ALA A 184 8.51 25.15 -2.29
C ALA A 184 9.76 25.94 -2.75
N SER A 185 10.24 26.88 -1.93
CA SER A 185 11.49 27.61 -2.21
C SER A 185 12.69 26.67 -2.32
N ILE A 186 12.82 25.70 -1.41
CA ILE A 186 13.89 24.69 -1.44
C ILE A 186 13.80 23.82 -2.70
N GLN A 187 12.58 23.44 -3.11
CA GLN A 187 12.38 22.68 -4.35
C GLN A 187 12.85 23.47 -5.57
N TRP A 188 12.49 24.75 -5.68
CA TRP A 188 12.96 25.61 -6.76
C TRP A 188 14.48 25.79 -6.76
N GLU A 189 15.09 26.02 -5.59
CA GLU A 189 16.54 26.17 -5.44
C GLU A 189 17.28 24.87 -5.83
N LYS A 190 16.76 23.70 -5.43
CA LYS A 190 17.31 22.39 -5.82
C LYS A 190 17.19 22.13 -7.31
N ILE A 191 16.07 22.48 -7.94
CA ILE A 191 15.90 22.34 -9.39
C ILE A 191 16.91 23.23 -10.13
N ALA A 192 17.03 24.49 -9.73
CA ALA A 192 17.98 25.42 -10.33
C ALA A 192 19.44 24.90 -10.23
N LEU A 193 19.86 24.49 -9.03
CA LEU A 193 21.20 23.93 -8.80
C LEU A 193 21.41 22.59 -9.52
N SER A 194 20.37 21.79 -9.70
CA SER A 194 20.46 20.53 -10.46
C SER A 194 20.71 20.79 -11.94
N VAL A 195 20.05 21.79 -12.52
CA VAL A 195 20.27 22.22 -13.91
C VAL A 195 21.69 22.77 -14.08
N GLU A 196 22.15 23.60 -13.16
CA GLU A 196 23.51 24.15 -13.15
C GLU A 196 24.57 23.04 -13.04
N ASN A 197 24.37 22.07 -12.15
CA ASN A 197 25.25 20.89 -12.05
C ASN A 197 25.32 20.09 -13.35
N GLU A 198 24.21 19.91 -14.05
CA GLU A 198 24.20 19.18 -15.33
C GLU A 198 24.97 19.95 -16.41
N GLN A 199 24.80 21.27 -16.47
CA GLN A 199 25.56 22.14 -17.37
C GLN A 199 27.06 22.11 -17.07
N LEU A 200 27.45 22.20 -15.80
CA LEU A 200 28.86 22.13 -15.39
C LEU A 200 29.45 20.73 -15.67
N ARG A 201 28.70 19.64 -15.45
CA ARG A 201 29.14 18.27 -15.78
C ARG A 201 29.42 18.10 -17.27
N THR A 202 28.51 18.58 -18.12
CA THR A 202 28.70 18.51 -19.57
C THR A 202 29.88 19.38 -20.04
N ALA A 203 30.08 20.55 -19.44
CA ALA A 203 31.24 21.41 -19.70
C ALA A 203 32.56 20.73 -19.29
N VAL A 204 32.63 20.11 -18.10
CA VAL A 204 33.80 19.35 -17.65
C VAL A 204 34.11 18.19 -18.60
N ALA A 205 33.11 17.41 -19.00
CA ALA A 205 33.29 16.29 -19.94
C ALA A 205 33.83 16.76 -21.31
N ARG A 206 33.38 17.94 -21.77
CA ARG A 206 33.91 18.57 -22.99
C ARG A 206 35.38 18.97 -22.85
N LEU A 207 35.74 19.65 -21.76
CA LEU A 207 37.13 20.05 -21.49
C LEU A 207 38.05 18.83 -21.31
N GLU A 208 37.55 17.73 -20.75
CA GLU A 208 38.28 16.46 -20.68
C GLU A 208 38.63 15.91 -22.06
N LYS A 209 37.66 15.92 -22.98
CA LYS A 209 37.87 15.49 -24.36
C LYS A 209 38.86 16.41 -25.08
N GLU A 210 38.68 17.72 -24.97
CA GLU A 210 39.58 18.72 -25.58
C GLU A 210 41.01 18.59 -25.04
N GLY A 211 41.17 18.35 -23.73
CA GLY A 211 42.45 18.09 -23.10
C GLY A 211 43.11 16.80 -23.61
N TYR A 212 42.34 15.72 -23.76
CA TYR A 212 42.83 14.45 -24.31
C TYR A 212 43.31 14.60 -25.77
N GLU A 213 42.51 15.24 -26.62
CA GLU A 213 42.85 15.49 -28.03
C GLU A 213 44.10 16.36 -28.16
N THR A 214 44.21 17.42 -27.34
CA THR A 214 45.37 18.32 -27.33
C THR A 214 46.62 17.57 -26.88
N ARG A 215 46.53 16.73 -25.83
CA ARG A 215 47.64 15.92 -25.33
C ARG A 215 48.12 14.92 -26.39
N ASN A 216 47.21 14.26 -27.10
CA ASN A 216 47.56 13.37 -28.20
C ASN A 216 48.25 14.12 -29.35
N ARG A 217 47.79 15.33 -29.68
CA ARG A 217 48.39 16.13 -30.74
C ARG A 217 49.80 16.60 -30.39
N ILE A 218 50.04 16.97 -29.13
CA ILE A 218 51.40 17.26 -28.62
C ILE A 218 52.30 16.03 -28.81
N GLN A 219 51.85 14.83 -28.41
CA GLN A 219 52.64 13.60 -28.58
C GLN A 219 52.98 13.29 -30.05
N ILE A 220 52.04 13.50 -30.97
CA ILE A 220 52.27 13.28 -32.41
C ILE A 220 53.32 14.28 -32.93
N LEU A 221 53.17 15.57 -32.61
CA LEU A 221 54.10 16.60 -33.06
C LEU A 221 55.50 16.42 -32.47
N GLU A 222 55.62 16.05 -31.20
CA GLU A 222 56.91 15.71 -30.57
C GLU A 222 57.59 14.52 -31.26
N LYS A 223 56.81 13.49 -31.64
CA LYS A 223 57.32 12.35 -32.44
C LYS A 223 57.74 12.77 -33.85
N GLU A 224 57.05 13.71 -34.48
CA GLU A 224 57.40 14.23 -35.80
C GLU A 224 58.67 15.09 -35.78
N LEU A 225 58.86 15.89 -34.73
CA LEU A 225 60.09 16.66 -34.49
C LEU A 225 61.32 15.78 -34.26
N GLN A 226 61.13 14.53 -33.81
CA GLN A 226 62.19 13.54 -33.65
C GLN A 226 62.51 12.73 -34.93
N ARG A 227 61.78 12.94 -36.03
CA ARG A 227 62.07 12.23 -37.30
C ARG A 227 63.34 12.79 -37.96
N PRO A 228 64.29 11.94 -38.38
CA PRO A 228 65.46 12.39 -39.13
C PRO A 228 65.03 13.02 -40.46
N LYS A 229 65.65 14.15 -40.84
CA LYS A 229 65.42 14.77 -42.14
C LYS A 229 66.03 13.87 -43.22
N LEU A 230 65.19 13.30 -44.08
CA LEU A 230 65.63 12.46 -45.19
C LEU A 230 66.48 13.27 -46.16
N LEU A 231 67.75 12.91 -46.29
CA LEU A 231 68.66 13.49 -47.28
C LEU A 231 68.36 12.89 -48.67
N PRO A 232 68.60 13.61 -49.79
CA PRO A 232 68.36 13.10 -51.15
C PRO A 232 69.00 11.74 -51.45
N GLU A 233 70.10 11.41 -50.77
CA GLU A 233 70.81 10.12 -50.85
C GLU A 233 70.02 8.97 -50.20
N GLU A 234 69.20 9.25 -49.19
CA GLU A 234 68.32 8.25 -48.57
C GLU A 234 67.08 7.98 -49.42
N LEU A 235 66.58 8.98 -50.17
CA LEU A 235 65.46 8.81 -51.11
C LEU A 235 65.81 7.89 -52.28
N THR A 236 67.03 7.99 -52.81
CA THR A 236 67.52 7.08 -53.87
C THR A 236 67.76 5.68 -53.32
N GLY A 237 68.25 5.56 -52.08
CA GLY A 237 68.33 4.28 -51.35
C GLY A 237 66.96 3.64 -51.09
N MET A 238 65.96 4.45 -50.70
CA MET A 238 64.59 4.00 -50.47
C MET A 238 63.88 3.60 -51.76
N LEU A 239 64.08 4.32 -52.86
CA LEU A 239 63.56 3.93 -54.18
C LEU A 239 64.19 2.62 -54.66
N LYS A 240 65.50 2.46 -54.49
CA LYS A 240 66.20 1.19 -54.77
C LYS A 240 65.64 0.05 -53.92
N ASN A 241 65.46 0.27 -52.62
CA ASN A 241 64.88 -0.74 -51.72
C ASN A 241 63.41 -1.04 -52.03
N ALA A 242 62.63 -0.06 -52.48
CA ALA A 242 61.25 -0.25 -52.92
C ALA A 242 61.18 -1.04 -54.23
N LEU A 243 62.08 -0.76 -55.19
CA LEU A 243 62.22 -1.54 -56.42
C LEU A 243 62.71 -2.98 -56.13
N MET A 244 63.61 -3.17 -55.17
CA MET A 244 64.04 -4.50 -54.72
C MET A 244 62.92 -5.26 -54.00
N LYS A 245 62.11 -4.60 -53.15
CA LYS A 245 60.94 -5.22 -52.53
C LYS A 245 59.81 -5.50 -53.52
N MET A 246 59.68 -4.68 -54.56
CA MET A 246 58.76 -4.95 -55.67
C MET A 246 59.24 -6.18 -56.46
N ASP A 247 60.54 -6.30 -56.74
CA ASP A 247 61.16 -7.48 -57.34
C ASP A 247 60.96 -8.74 -56.47
N GLU A 248 61.13 -8.59 -55.15
CA GLU A 248 60.89 -9.66 -54.15
C GLU A 248 59.41 -10.06 -54.05
N GLY A 249 58.49 -9.08 -54.10
CA GLY A 249 57.04 -9.31 -54.08
C GLY A 249 56.46 -9.83 -55.40
N LEU A 250 57.20 -9.70 -56.50
CA LEU A 250 56.87 -10.26 -57.82
C LEU A 250 57.43 -11.68 -58.01
N GLN A 251 58.32 -12.15 -57.13
CA GLN A 251 58.72 -13.56 -57.09
C GLN A 251 57.60 -14.41 -56.49
N THR A 252 56.93 -15.17 -57.35
CA THR A 252 55.79 -16.00 -56.98
C THR A 252 56.20 -17.18 -56.11
N THR A 253 55.97 -17.11 -54.80
CA THR A 253 55.74 -18.29 -53.96
C THR A 253 54.24 -18.56 -53.86
N GLY A 254 53.83 -19.77 -54.26
CA GLY A 254 52.44 -20.16 -54.48
C GLY A 254 51.50 -19.89 -53.31
N GLY A 255 50.35 -19.31 -53.63
CA GLY A 255 49.25 -19.10 -52.69
C GLY A 255 48.10 -18.39 -53.39
N ARG A 256 46.89 -18.92 -53.24
CA ARG A 256 45.67 -18.54 -53.97
C ARG A 256 45.14 -17.16 -53.50
N VAL A 257 44.50 -16.45 -54.45
CA VAL A 257 43.63 -15.24 -54.30
C VAL A 257 44.40 -13.91 -54.12
N GLY A 258 44.20 -12.80 -54.85
CA GLY A 258 43.22 -12.37 -55.84
C GLY A 258 42.80 -10.92 -55.54
N TYR A 259 43.60 -9.91 -55.94
CA TYR A 259 43.19 -8.50 -55.93
C TYR A 259 43.36 -7.84 -57.30
N ILE A 260 42.50 -6.84 -57.52
CA ILE A 260 42.22 -6.17 -58.78
C ILE A 260 42.49 -4.68 -58.58
N VAL A 261 43.38 -4.13 -59.39
CA VAL A 261 43.48 -2.68 -59.63
C VAL A 261 43.03 -2.47 -61.07
N GLY A 262 42.16 -1.47 -61.28
CA GLY A 262 41.68 -1.08 -62.61
C GLY A 262 42.84 -0.88 -63.57
N THR A 263 42.64 -1.32 -64.81
CA THR A 263 43.64 -1.33 -65.89
C THR A 263 44.51 -0.07 -65.86
N PHE A 264 45.79 -0.27 -65.54
CA PHE A 264 46.80 0.76 -65.68
C PHE A 264 47.54 0.49 -66.98
N ASP A 265 47.23 1.28 -68.01
CA ASP A 265 47.94 1.24 -69.27
C ASP A 265 49.05 2.32 -69.24
N ALA A 266 50.30 1.89 -69.33
CA ALA A 266 51.43 2.78 -69.53
C ALA A 266 52.19 2.38 -70.80
N ASP A 267 52.13 3.25 -71.81
CA ASP A 267 52.96 3.13 -73.01
C ASP A 267 54.33 3.74 -72.71
N ILE A 268 55.33 2.89 -72.49
CA ILE A 268 56.73 3.33 -72.37
C ILE A 268 57.38 3.19 -73.75
N LYS A 269 57.82 4.32 -74.31
CA LYS A 269 58.65 4.34 -75.51
C LYS A 269 60.11 4.29 -75.11
N ALA A 270 60.77 3.17 -75.38
CA ALA A 270 62.19 2.99 -75.10
C ALA A 270 62.90 2.38 -76.31
N SER A 271 64.21 2.60 -76.42
CA SER A 271 65.02 1.85 -77.37
C SER A 271 65.31 0.48 -76.75
N LEU A 272 64.96 -0.57 -77.49
CA LEU A 272 65.30 -1.94 -77.15
C LEU A 272 66.45 -2.40 -78.03
N SER A 273 67.49 -2.94 -77.39
CA SER A 273 68.53 -3.71 -78.07
C SER A 273 68.64 -5.09 -77.43
N VAL A 274 68.72 -6.10 -78.28
CA VAL A 274 68.99 -7.49 -77.88
C VAL A 274 70.44 -7.78 -78.25
N ASP A 275 71.23 -8.23 -77.27
CA ASP A 275 72.60 -8.66 -77.53
C ASP A 275 72.66 -10.10 -78.06
N LYS A 276 73.86 -10.59 -78.35
CA LYS A 276 74.06 -11.93 -78.94
C LYS A 276 73.73 -13.09 -77.98
N ASP A 277 73.57 -12.79 -76.69
CA ASP A 277 73.26 -13.75 -75.63
C ASP A 277 71.77 -13.71 -75.24
N ASN A 278 70.94 -13.06 -76.07
CA ASN A 278 69.49 -12.94 -75.89
C ASN A 278 69.07 -12.10 -74.67
N ASN A 279 69.96 -11.26 -74.13
CA ASN A 279 69.62 -10.36 -73.05
C ASN A 279 69.03 -9.04 -73.59
N PHE A 280 67.92 -8.63 -72.99
CA PHE A 280 67.24 -7.39 -73.34
C PHE A 280 67.81 -6.22 -72.55
N SER A 281 68.32 -5.20 -73.26
CA SER A 281 68.74 -3.94 -72.66
C SER A 281 67.76 -2.84 -73.06
N MET A 282 67.19 -2.17 -72.05
CA MET A 282 66.25 -1.06 -72.23
C MET A 282 66.93 0.25 -71.89
N LYS A 283 66.85 1.23 -72.79
CA LYS A 283 67.35 2.58 -72.54
C LYS A 283 66.25 3.61 -72.78
N LEU A 284 65.95 4.39 -71.75
CA LEU A 284 65.03 5.54 -71.84
C LEU A 284 65.76 6.73 -72.46
N PRO A 285 65.14 7.48 -73.39
CA PRO A 285 65.73 8.69 -73.94
C PRO A 285 65.80 9.80 -72.89
N TYR A 286 66.82 10.66 -72.98
CA TYR A 286 66.94 11.81 -72.08
C TYR A 286 65.92 12.91 -72.45
N PRO A 287 65.47 13.73 -71.48
CA PRO A 287 64.57 14.85 -71.77
C PRO A 287 65.18 15.82 -72.80
N GLY A 288 64.56 15.95 -73.98
CA GLY A 288 64.99 16.83 -75.07
C GLY A 288 65.78 16.15 -76.21
N GLU A 289 66.04 14.85 -76.11
CA GLU A 289 66.67 14.08 -77.18
C GLU A 289 65.68 13.88 -78.36
N LYS A 290 66.06 14.28 -79.58
CA LYS A 290 65.26 14.05 -80.79
C LYS A 290 65.45 12.62 -81.29
N VAL A 291 64.50 11.74 -80.96
CA VAL A 291 64.51 10.33 -81.39
C VAL A 291 63.47 10.13 -82.49
N SER A 292 63.82 9.40 -83.55
CA SER A 292 62.88 9.09 -84.64
C SER A 292 61.76 8.17 -84.14
N PRO A 293 60.48 8.39 -84.52
CA PRO A 293 59.37 7.53 -84.13
C PRO A 293 59.58 6.06 -84.49
N ASP A 294 60.25 5.78 -85.62
CA ASP A 294 60.46 4.43 -86.16
C ASP A 294 61.50 3.61 -85.38
N SER A 295 62.29 4.24 -84.50
CA SER A 295 63.36 3.59 -83.73
C SER A 295 62.98 3.29 -82.27
N LEU A 296 61.72 3.48 -81.89
CA LEU A 296 61.22 3.22 -80.54
C LEU A 296 60.27 2.03 -80.56
N SER A 297 60.52 1.04 -79.72
CA SER A 297 59.60 -0.07 -79.52
C SER A 297 58.55 0.34 -78.48
N SER A 298 57.27 0.08 -78.76
CA SER A 298 56.18 0.24 -77.79
C SER A 298 55.96 -1.09 -77.08
N ILE A 299 56.24 -1.13 -75.78
CA ILE A 299 55.87 -2.26 -74.93
C ILE A 299 54.56 -1.90 -74.25
N ARG A 300 53.53 -2.71 -74.49
CA ARG A 300 52.24 -2.61 -73.80
C ARG A 300 52.18 -3.68 -72.70
N LEU A 301 52.06 -3.25 -71.46
CA LEU A 301 51.81 -4.13 -70.31
C LEU A 301 50.35 -3.93 -69.90
N SER A 302 49.53 -4.98 -70.00
CA SER A 302 48.11 -4.93 -69.57
C SER A 302 47.86 -5.92 -68.43
N PHE A 303 47.24 -5.46 -67.35
CA PHE A 303 46.72 -6.32 -66.30
C PHE A 303 45.21 -6.09 -66.17
N SER A 304 44.42 -7.16 -66.19
CA SER A 304 42.96 -7.11 -66.13
C SER A 304 42.42 -7.82 -64.90
N ALA A 305 41.22 -7.40 -64.54
CA ALA A 305 40.55 -7.76 -63.33
C ALA A 305 39.14 -8.29 -63.63
N VAL A 306 38.76 -9.45 -63.06
CA VAL A 306 37.45 -10.09 -63.29
C VAL A 306 36.46 -9.70 -62.19
N PRO A 307 35.21 -9.27 -62.49
CA PRO A 307 34.28 -8.72 -61.50
C PRO A 307 33.84 -9.75 -60.45
N ARG A 308 33.57 -9.26 -59.22
CA ARG A 308 32.85 -10.02 -58.18
C ARG A 308 31.35 -9.97 -58.48
N MET A 309 30.68 -11.13 -58.42
CA MET A 309 29.22 -11.19 -58.37
C MET A 309 28.73 -10.50 -57.10
N ASP A 310 27.65 -9.72 -57.21
CA ASP A 310 26.89 -9.29 -56.05
C ASP A 310 26.37 -10.55 -55.33
N PRO A 311 26.64 -10.72 -54.02
CA PRO A 311 26.15 -11.89 -53.30
C PRO A 311 24.63 -11.88 -53.30
N ILE A 312 24.03 -13.04 -53.59
CA ILE A 312 22.58 -13.25 -53.42
C ILE A 312 22.37 -13.33 -51.90
N LEU A 313 21.95 -12.22 -51.29
CA LEU A 313 21.64 -12.18 -49.87
C LEU A 313 20.18 -12.58 -49.63
N VAL A 314 19.93 -13.14 -48.46
CA VAL A 314 18.62 -13.58 -47.96
C VAL A 314 18.29 -12.74 -46.73
N GLY A 315 17.05 -12.23 -46.65
CA GLY A 315 16.57 -11.49 -45.49
C GLY A 315 16.27 -12.41 -44.30
N VAL A 316 16.73 -12.03 -43.12
CA VAL A 316 16.43 -12.73 -41.86
C VAL A 316 14.99 -12.43 -41.42
N PRO A 317 14.14 -13.43 -41.17
CA PRO A 317 12.77 -13.20 -40.71
C PRO A 317 12.71 -12.69 -39.25
N GLN A 318 11.65 -11.95 -38.91
CA GLN A 318 11.37 -11.54 -37.54
C GLN A 318 10.77 -12.72 -36.76
N CYS A 319 11.54 -13.28 -35.84
CA CYS A 319 11.20 -14.44 -35.02
C CYS A 319 10.92 -14.08 -33.56
N THR A 320 11.27 -12.87 -33.10
CA THR A 320 11.02 -12.41 -31.73
C THR A 320 9.52 -12.43 -31.41
N GLY A 321 9.18 -13.01 -30.25
CA GLY A 321 7.80 -13.21 -29.79
C GLY A 321 7.07 -14.43 -30.38
N MET A 322 7.69 -15.19 -31.29
CA MET A 322 7.12 -16.44 -31.83
C MET A 322 7.45 -17.65 -30.94
N SER A 323 6.67 -18.73 -31.08
CA SER A 323 7.03 -20.02 -30.49
C SER A 323 8.25 -20.64 -31.19
N LYS A 324 8.99 -21.49 -30.48
CA LYS A 324 10.12 -22.27 -31.03
C LYS A 324 9.77 -22.93 -32.37
N GLU A 325 8.65 -23.65 -32.47
CA GLU A 325 8.30 -24.36 -33.70
C GLU A 325 8.02 -23.38 -34.86
N THR A 326 7.32 -22.29 -34.56
CA THR A 326 6.95 -21.29 -35.57
C THR A 326 8.17 -20.53 -36.08
N ALA A 327 9.07 -20.14 -35.18
CA ALA A 327 10.31 -19.44 -35.53
C ALA A 327 11.24 -20.31 -36.38
N ILE A 328 11.44 -21.58 -35.99
CA ILE A 328 12.27 -22.51 -36.76
C ILE A 328 11.71 -22.69 -38.18
N MET A 329 10.39 -22.80 -38.31
CA MET A 329 9.73 -22.95 -39.61
C MET A 329 9.93 -21.71 -40.50
N GLU A 330 9.80 -20.49 -39.97
CA GLU A 330 10.02 -19.26 -40.75
C GLU A 330 11.49 -19.09 -41.17
N VAL A 331 12.44 -19.40 -40.29
CA VAL A 331 13.89 -19.38 -40.62
C VAL A 331 14.20 -20.37 -41.73
N GLN A 332 13.67 -21.60 -41.65
CA GLN A 332 13.85 -22.61 -42.68
C GLN A 332 13.19 -22.22 -44.01
N ARG A 333 12.01 -21.59 -43.96
CA ARG A 333 11.30 -21.10 -45.15
C ARG A 333 12.05 -19.99 -45.88
N ALA A 334 12.80 -19.16 -45.14
CA ALA A 334 13.69 -18.16 -45.71
C ALA A 334 14.95 -18.78 -46.37
N GLY A 335 15.22 -20.08 -46.19
CA GLY A 335 16.43 -20.73 -46.70
C GLY A 335 17.65 -20.55 -45.79
N LEU A 336 17.42 -20.28 -44.51
CA LEU A 336 18.42 -20.15 -43.45
C LEU A 336 18.37 -21.37 -42.50
N THR A 337 19.40 -21.52 -41.66
CA THR A 337 19.48 -22.60 -40.66
C THR A 337 19.11 -22.04 -39.28
N ALA A 338 18.25 -22.70 -38.52
CA ALA A 338 17.92 -22.27 -37.16
C ALA A 338 18.75 -23.04 -36.13
N GLU A 339 19.39 -22.32 -35.21
CA GLU A 339 19.95 -22.87 -33.98
C GLU A 339 19.24 -22.25 -32.77
N THR A 340 19.14 -22.98 -31.66
CA THR A 340 18.46 -22.49 -30.46
C THR A 340 19.40 -22.51 -29.27
N LYS A 341 19.46 -21.41 -28.52
CA LYS A 341 20.03 -21.35 -27.17
C LYS A 341 18.94 -21.01 -26.16
N GLU A 342 19.08 -21.49 -24.94
CA GLU A 342 18.15 -21.19 -23.85
C GLU A 342 18.71 -20.09 -22.96
N GLN A 343 17.83 -19.20 -22.51
CA GLN A 343 18.18 -18.12 -21.58
C GLN A 343 17.03 -17.89 -20.59
N LEU A 344 17.39 -17.70 -19.33
CA LEU A 344 16.45 -17.35 -18.26
C LEU A 344 15.76 -16.03 -18.61
N SER A 345 14.43 -16.07 -18.65
CA SER A 345 13.59 -14.92 -18.97
C SER A 345 12.24 -15.02 -18.29
N PRO A 346 11.61 -13.89 -17.92
CA PRO A 346 10.23 -13.85 -17.44
C PRO A 346 9.19 -14.10 -18.56
N SER A 347 9.59 -14.22 -19.84
CA SER A 347 8.67 -14.53 -20.94
C SER A 347 8.19 -16.00 -20.90
N PRO A 348 7.00 -16.32 -21.44
CA PRO A 348 6.47 -17.69 -21.45
C PRO A 348 7.49 -18.70 -22.01
N ALA A 349 7.61 -19.87 -21.39
CA ALA A 349 8.59 -20.88 -21.78
C ALA A 349 8.52 -21.23 -23.29
N GLY A 350 9.67 -21.28 -23.96
CA GLY A 350 9.78 -21.62 -25.38
C GLY A 350 9.46 -20.48 -26.35
N THR A 351 9.36 -19.24 -25.86
CA THR A 351 9.20 -18.03 -26.70
C THR A 351 10.57 -17.51 -27.12
N VAL A 352 10.71 -17.09 -28.38
CA VAL A 352 11.94 -16.42 -28.84
C VAL A 352 12.00 -15.01 -28.25
N ILE A 353 12.97 -14.77 -27.37
CA ILE A 353 13.18 -13.46 -26.72
C ILE A 353 14.22 -12.60 -27.44
N ASP A 354 15.10 -13.23 -28.21
CA ASP A 354 16.17 -12.56 -28.93
C ASP A 354 16.59 -13.42 -30.15
N GLN A 355 17.14 -12.77 -31.17
CA GLN A 355 17.64 -13.44 -32.36
C GLN A 355 18.90 -12.76 -32.89
N GLU A 356 19.84 -13.57 -33.38
CA GLU A 356 21.05 -13.07 -34.02
C GLU A 356 21.31 -13.86 -35.31
N PRO A 357 21.45 -13.21 -36.47
CA PRO A 357 21.38 -11.75 -36.74
C PRO A 357 20.00 -11.12 -36.52
N GLU A 358 19.96 -9.79 -36.38
CA GLU A 358 18.72 -9.03 -36.19
C GLU A 358 17.71 -9.24 -37.32
N ALA A 359 16.43 -9.03 -37.03
CA ALA A 359 15.37 -9.14 -38.02
C ALA A 359 15.62 -8.22 -39.22
N TYR A 360 15.29 -8.69 -40.42
CA TYR A 360 15.47 -8.02 -41.70
C TYR A 360 16.93 -7.78 -42.12
N ALA A 361 17.92 -8.29 -41.39
CA ALA A 361 19.31 -8.30 -41.82
C ALA A 361 19.48 -9.13 -43.11
N GLU A 362 20.43 -8.76 -43.95
CA GLU A 362 20.76 -9.50 -45.17
C GLU A 362 21.98 -10.38 -44.94
N VAL A 363 21.83 -11.69 -45.14
CA VAL A 363 22.89 -12.69 -44.90
C VAL A 363 23.06 -13.65 -46.06
N ASP A 364 24.20 -14.35 -46.10
CA ASP A 364 24.42 -15.38 -47.11
C ASP A 364 23.38 -16.52 -46.97
N PRO A 365 22.95 -17.15 -48.07
CA PRO A 365 22.03 -18.27 -48.02
C PRO A 365 22.59 -19.39 -47.12
N LYS A 366 21.71 -20.07 -46.37
CA LYS A 366 22.06 -21.10 -45.39
C LYS A 366 22.80 -20.62 -44.14
N SER A 367 22.98 -19.31 -43.96
CA SER A 367 23.51 -18.75 -42.70
C SER A 367 22.66 -19.18 -41.51
N THR A 368 23.29 -19.28 -40.35
CA THR A 368 22.62 -19.68 -39.10
C THR A 368 21.99 -18.47 -38.42
N VAL A 369 20.72 -18.58 -38.06
CA VAL A 369 20.01 -17.67 -37.16
C VAL A 369 19.94 -18.33 -35.79
N LEU A 370 20.61 -17.72 -34.81
CA LEU A 370 20.58 -18.14 -33.42
C LEU A 370 19.35 -17.55 -32.74
N LEU A 371 18.42 -18.40 -32.33
CA LEU A 371 17.21 -18.05 -31.61
C LEU A 371 17.44 -18.26 -30.11
N THR A 372 17.29 -17.19 -29.34
CA THR A 372 17.31 -17.26 -27.88
C THR A 372 15.91 -17.56 -27.38
N LEU A 373 15.72 -18.73 -26.76
CA LEU A 373 14.46 -19.17 -26.19
C LEU A 373 14.40 -18.83 -24.70
N SER A 374 13.25 -18.36 -24.23
CA SER A 374 12.96 -18.22 -22.81
C SER A 374 12.84 -19.60 -22.15
N ILE A 375 13.62 -19.81 -21.09
CA ILE A 375 13.34 -20.81 -20.07
C ILE A 375 12.81 -20.09 -18.82
N PRO A 376 11.80 -20.65 -18.14
CA PRO A 376 11.20 -20.03 -16.98
C PRO A 376 12.25 -19.90 -15.88
N GLN A 377 12.40 -18.70 -15.34
CA GLN A 377 13.22 -18.49 -14.15
C GLN A 377 12.44 -18.97 -12.93
N GLU A 378 12.92 -20.01 -12.25
CA GLU A 378 12.35 -20.43 -10.98
C GLU A 378 12.69 -19.39 -9.90
N VAL A 379 11.67 -18.96 -9.17
CA VAL A 379 11.75 -18.04 -8.05
C VAL A 379 11.13 -18.71 -6.83
N ILE A 380 11.72 -18.46 -5.66
CA ILE A 380 11.22 -18.99 -4.40
C ILE A 380 10.15 -18.03 -3.88
N ILE A 381 8.97 -18.57 -3.54
CA ILE A 381 7.89 -17.78 -2.97
C ILE A 381 8.34 -17.23 -1.59
N PRO A 382 8.37 -15.89 -1.43
CA PRO A 382 8.79 -15.29 -0.17
C PRO A 382 7.75 -15.50 0.94
N LYS A 383 8.18 -15.32 2.18
CA LYS A 383 7.28 -15.27 3.33
C LYS A 383 6.55 -13.94 3.38
N LEU A 384 5.25 -13.97 3.14
CA LEU A 384 4.35 -12.84 3.15
C LEU A 384 3.40 -12.85 4.35
N THR A 385 3.30 -13.95 5.08
CA THR A 385 2.45 -14.04 6.28
C THR A 385 2.99 -13.15 7.42
N GLY A 386 2.09 -12.43 8.08
CA GLY A 386 2.41 -11.57 9.22
C GLY A 386 2.93 -10.17 8.88
N ILE A 387 3.07 -9.82 7.58
CA ILE A 387 3.45 -8.47 7.16
C ILE A 387 2.24 -7.69 6.57
N PRO A 388 2.28 -6.34 6.54
CA PRO A 388 1.24 -5.53 5.92
C PRO A 388 1.08 -5.79 4.43
N LYS A 389 -0.17 -5.73 3.92
CA LYS A 389 -0.52 -5.92 2.50
C LYS A 389 0.38 -5.14 1.55
N GLU A 390 0.64 -3.87 1.83
CA GLU A 390 1.48 -3.00 0.99
C GLU A 390 2.95 -3.43 0.95
N ALA A 391 3.46 -3.98 2.07
CA ALA A 391 4.80 -4.56 2.11
C ALA A 391 4.83 -5.90 1.37
N ALA A 392 3.79 -6.73 1.50
CA ALA A 392 3.66 -7.99 0.78
C ALA A 392 3.61 -7.78 -0.73
N LEU A 393 2.83 -6.81 -1.23
CA LEU A 393 2.76 -6.47 -2.65
C LEU A 393 4.10 -5.99 -3.21
N ARG A 394 4.85 -5.21 -2.44
CA ARG A 394 6.23 -4.81 -2.83
C ARG A 394 7.15 -6.02 -2.91
N MET A 395 7.11 -6.90 -1.92
CA MET A 395 7.94 -8.10 -1.88
C MET A 395 7.62 -9.07 -3.03
N ILE A 396 6.34 -9.21 -3.39
CA ILE A 396 5.91 -9.96 -4.59
C ILE A 396 6.57 -9.35 -5.85
N ALA A 397 6.47 -8.04 -6.04
CA ALA A 397 7.02 -7.38 -7.21
C ALA A 397 8.56 -7.45 -7.28
N GLU A 398 9.24 -7.28 -6.14
CA GLU A 398 10.70 -7.37 -6.01
C GLU A 398 11.23 -8.77 -6.33
N ASN A 399 10.45 -9.82 -6.08
CA ASN A 399 10.79 -11.21 -6.39
C ASN A 399 10.31 -11.64 -7.78
N HIS A 400 9.96 -10.69 -8.66
CA HIS A 400 9.48 -10.95 -10.01
C HIS A 400 8.23 -11.85 -10.07
N LEU A 401 7.36 -11.75 -9.05
CA LEU A 401 6.06 -12.44 -8.97
C LEU A 401 4.92 -11.47 -9.26
N MET A 402 3.73 -11.99 -9.51
CA MET A 402 2.50 -11.22 -9.70
C MET A 402 1.55 -11.39 -8.51
N ALA A 403 0.83 -10.33 -8.13
CA ALA A 403 -0.24 -10.45 -7.15
C ALA A 403 -1.44 -11.20 -7.77
N GLY A 404 -1.94 -12.21 -7.06
CA GLY A 404 -3.11 -12.99 -7.41
C GLY A 404 -4.40 -12.41 -6.81
N GLU A 405 -5.31 -13.31 -6.43
CA GLU A 405 -6.55 -12.96 -5.74
C GLU A 405 -6.26 -12.52 -4.30
N ILE A 406 -6.86 -11.41 -3.86
CA ILE A 406 -6.77 -10.94 -2.47
C ILE A 406 -8.13 -11.11 -1.81
N ARG A 407 -8.22 -12.09 -0.90
CA ARG A 407 -9.42 -12.34 -0.09
C ARG A 407 -9.27 -11.72 1.29
N GLN A 408 -10.38 -11.30 1.87
CA GLN A 408 -10.41 -10.72 3.21
C GLN A 408 -11.03 -11.73 4.17
N GLU A 409 -10.49 -11.83 5.39
CA GLU A 409 -11.01 -12.68 6.45
C GLU A 409 -11.04 -11.93 7.79
N LEU A 410 -12.12 -12.10 8.56
CA LEU A 410 -12.31 -11.42 9.84
C LEU A 410 -11.26 -11.88 10.86
N SER A 411 -10.61 -10.93 11.52
CA SER A 411 -9.60 -11.22 12.54
C SER A 411 -9.66 -10.21 13.69
N THR A 412 -9.31 -10.66 14.89
CA THR A 412 -9.14 -9.80 16.06
C THR A 412 -7.81 -9.02 16.06
N GLY A 413 -6.92 -9.30 15.11
CA GLY A 413 -5.65 -8.60 14.94
C GLY A 413 -5.78 -7.27 14.17
N PRO A 414 -4.65 -6.58 13.91
CA PRO A 414 -4.64 -5.39 13.07
C PRO A 414 -5.19 -5.69 11.67
N PRO A 415 -5.98 -4.79 11.06
CA PRO A 415 -6.45 -4.94 9.69
C PRO A 415 -5.30 -4.81 8.67
N GLU A 416 -5.53 -5.34 7.46
CA GLU A 416 -4.61 -5.32 6.33
C GLU A 416 -3.28 -6.07 6.53
N ILE A 417 -3.23 -7.03 7.45
CA ILE A 417 -2.11 -7.95 7.63
C ILE A 417 -2.38 -9.23 6.86
N VAL A 418 -1.38 -9.78 6.17
CA VAL A 418 -1.51 -11.06 5.47
C VAL A 418 -1.60 -12.21 6.49
N LEU A 419 -2.73 -12.89 6.53
CA LEU A 419 -2.99 -14.07 7.34
C LEU A 419 -2.54 -15.36 6.65
N GLY A 420 -2.71 -15.41 5.32
CA GLY A 420 -2.39 -16.58 4.52
C GLY A 420 -1.89 -16.18 3.14
N GLN A 421 -1.12 -17.07 2.52
CA GLN A 421 -0.64 -16.93 1.15
C GLN A 421 -0.77 -18.26 0.42
N ASN A 422 -0.96 -18.19 -0.89
CA ASN A 422 -0.93 -19.36 -1.77
C ASN A 422 -0.27 -18.97 -3.09
N PRO A 423 0.84 -19.61 -3.52
CA PRO A 423 1.49 -20.78 -2.91
C PRO A 423 2.17 -20.50 -1.54
N ALA A 424 2.49 -21.57 -0.81
CA ALA A 424 3.11 -21.49 0.51
C ALA A 424 4.56 -20.93 0.43
N GLU A 425 5.05 -20.36 1.53
CA GLU A 425 6.44 -19.88 1.62
C GLU A 425 7.44 -20.99 1.26
N GLY A 426 8.52 -20.64 0.56
CA GLY A 426 9.56 -21.59 0.17
C GLY A 426 9.20 -22.49 -1.01
N THR A 427 7.98 -22.39 -1.57
CA THR A 427 7.60 -23.11 -2.79
C THR A 427 8.39 -22.56 -3.98
N GLU A 428 8.92 -23.43 -4.84
CA GLU A 428 9.50 -23.04 -6.13
C GLU A 428 8.36 -22.77 -7.12
N ALA A 429 8.37 -21.59 -7.73
CA ALA A 429 7.37 -21.18 -8.71
C ALA A 429 8.06 -20.54 -9.92
N GLU A 430 7.40 -20.58 -11.07
CA GLU A 430 7.89 -19.88 -12.26
C GLU A 430 7.83 -18.36 -12.05
N GLY A 431 8.77 -17.63 -12.65
CA GLY A 431 8.75 -16.16 -12.70
C GLY A 431 7.43 -15.65 -13.28
N LEU A 432 6.94 -14.53 -12.75
CA LEU A 432 5.61 -13.97 -13.03
C LEU A 432 4.41 -14.83 -12.59
N SER A 433 4.62 -15.92 -11.84
CA SER A 433 3.52 -16.66 -11.23
C SER A 433 2.74 -15.80 -10.23
N ARG A 434 1.47 -16.14 -10.02
CA ARG A 434 0.55 -15.39 -9.17
C ARG A 434 0.61 -15.90 -7.73
N VAL A 435 0.59 -14.96 -6.78
CA VAL A 435 0.48 -15.26 -5.34
C VAL A 435 -0.82 -14.67 -4.79
N ASP A 436 -1.74 -15.55 -4.42
CA ASP A 436 -2.99 -15.19 -3.75
C ASP A 436 -2.72 -14.89 -2.28
N LEU A 437 -3.44 -13.91 -1.73
CA LEU A 437 -3.30 -13.45 -0.35
C LEU A 437 -4.64 -13.51 0.36
N VAL A 438 -4.60 -13.94 1.63
CA VAL A 438 -5.70 -13.76 2.58
C VAL A 438 -5.26 -12.69 3.57
N ILE A 439 -5.98 -11.57 3.62
CA ILE A 439 -5.68 -10.43 4.49
C ILE A 439 -6.70 -10.29 5.62
N SER A 440 -6.27 -9.79 6.77
CA SER A 440 -7.14 -9.49 7.89
C SER A 440 -8.05 -8.29 7.59
N MET A 441 -9.32 -8.44 7.91
CA MET A 441 -10.25 -7.33 8.09
C MET A 441 -10.60 -7.19 9.57
N GLU A 442 -11.05 -6.00 9.98
CA GLU A 442 -11.42 -5.74 11.38
C GLU A 442 -12.59 -6.65 11.79
N GLY A 443 -12.33 -7.56 12.72
CA GLY A 443 -13.33 -8.41 13.36
C GLY A 443 -13.27 -8.26 14.87
N VAL A 444 -14.41 -8.53 15.52
CA VAL A 444 -14.54 -8.53 16.97
C VAL A 444 -14.99 -9.91 17.42
N ALA A 445 -14.32 -10.45 18.43
CA ALA A 445 -14.78 -11.65 19.12
C ALA A 445 -16.04 -11.34 19.96
N VAL A 446 -17.07 -12.15 19.81
CA VAL A 446 -18.30 -12.05 20.60
C VAL A 446 -17.99 -12.44 22.05
N PRO A 447 -18.23 -11.56 23.04
CA PRO A 447 -18.00 -11.88 24.45
C PRO A 447 -18.97 -12.96 24.95
N SER A 448 -18.59 -13.65 26.02
CA SER A 448 -19.53 -14.50 26.75
C SER A 448 -20.46 -13.63 27.59
N LEU A 449 -21.76 -13.73 27.30
CA LEU A 449 -22.85 -13.03 27.96
C LEU A 449 -23.74 -13.96 28.76
N ILE A 450 -23.58 -15.28 28.58
CA ILE A 450 -24.29 -16.31 29.34
C ILE A 450 -24.07 -16.06 30.84
N ASP A 451 -25.15 -16.21 31.62
CA ASP A 451 -25.23 -15.98 33.06
C ASP A 451 -25.01 -14.52 33.52
N GLN A 452 -24.91 -13.56 32.59
CA GLN A 452 -24.86 -12.13 32.92
C GLN A 452 -26.28 -11.53 33.01
N PRO A 453 -26.48 -10.54 33.89
CA PRO A 453 -27.66 -9.68 33.85
C PRO A 453 -27.77 -8.95 32.50
N GLU A 454 -29.00 -8.77 32.00
CA GLU A 454 -29.30 -8.11 30.72
C GLU A 454 -28.57 -6.78 30.55
N GLU A 455 -28.61 -5.92 31.58
CA GLU A 455 -27.97 -4.60 31.54
C GLU A 455 -26.45 -4.71 31.42
N GLU A 456 -25.83 -5.69 32.09
CA GLU A 456 -24.40 -5.93 32.01
C GLU A 456 -24.03 -6.55 30.66
N ALA A 457 -24.82 -7.48 30.15
CA ALA A 457 -24.63 -8.11 28.86
C ALA A 457 -24.67 -7.07 27.72
N VAL A 458 -25.63 -6.14 27.75
CA VAL A 458 -25.72 -5.04 26.78
C VAL A 458 -24.52 -4.09 26.89
N LYS A 459 -24.02 -3.82 28.11
CA LYS A 459 -22.80 -3.03 28.30
C LYS A 459 -21.56 -3.75 27.76
N SER A 460 -21.45 -5.06 27.99
CA SER A 460 -20.36 -5.91 27.48
C SER A 460 -20.34 -5.92 25.94
N LEU A 461 -21.50 -6.03 25.29
CA LEU A 461 -21.64 -5.91 23.84
C LEU A 461 -21.15 -4.55 23.32
N ARG A 462 -21.63 -3.45 23.91
CA ARG A 462 -21.19 -2.09 23.52
C ARG A 462 -19.68 -1.89 23.69
N LYS A 463 -19.11 -2.41 24.77
CA LYS A 463 -17.66 -2.37 25.02
C LYS A 463 -16.88 -3.15 23.94
N ALA A 464 -17.46 -4.24 23.46
CA ALA A 464 -16.93 -5.02 22.34
C ALA A 464 -17.26 -4.42 20.96
N LYS A 465 -17.85 -3.22 20.85
CA LYS A 465 -18.32 -2.64 19.57
C LYS A 465 -19.39 -3.51 18.86
N LEU A 466 -20.21 -4.23 19.61
CA LEU A 466 -21.32 -5.06 19.11
C LEU A 466 -22.67 -4.48 19.55
N GLU A 467 -23.73 -4.84 18.85
CA GLU A 467 -25.09 -4.39 19.14
C GLU A 467 -25.94 -5.51 19.75
N ALA A 468 -26.85 -5.15 20.66
CA ALA A 468 -27.90 -6.06 21.08
C ALA A 468 -28.92 -6.21 19.94
N GLY A 469 -29.15 -7.45 19.52
CA GLY A 469 -30.10 -7.82 18.47
C GLY A 469 -31.51 -8.01 19.00
N GLU A 470 -32.18 -9.04 18.48
CA GLU A 470 -33.47 -9.48 19.02
C GLU A 470 -33.30 -10.00 20.45
N ILE A 471 -34.09 -9.48 21.38
CA ILE A 471 -34.16 -10.00 22.75
C ILE A 471 -35.40 -10.89 22.85
N ARG A 472 -35.16 -12.18 23.08
CA ARG A 472 -36.19 -13.19 23.32
C ARG A 472 -36.33 -13.41 24.81
N HIS A 473 -37.55 -13.68 25.24
CA HIS A 473 -37.81 -14.01 26.64
C HIS A 473 -38.28 -15.45 26.75
N THR A 474 -37.67 -16.19 27.67
CA THR A 474 -38.09 -17.54 28.05
C THR A 474 -38.51 -17.53 29.51
N ARG A 475 -39.64 -18.17 29.81
CA ARG A 475 -40.17 -18.25 31.17
C ARG A 475 -39.22 -19.07 32.03
N SER A 476 -38.81 -18.52 33.16
CA SER A 476 -37.97 -19.17 34.15
C SER A 476 -38.63 -19.19 35.53
N GLN A 477 -38.32 -20.20 36.33
CA GLN A 477 -38.75 -20.29 37.73
C GLN A 477 -37.99 -19.33 38.62
N ASN A 478 -36.67 -19.27 38.45
CA ASN A 478 -35.77 -18.70 39.45
C ASN A 478 -34.86 -17.60 38.89
N LEU A 479 -34.77 -17.46 37.57
CA LEU A 479 -33.92 -16.49 36.92
C LEU A 479 -34.76 -15.32 36.40
N ASP A 480 -34.32 -14.11 36.71
CA ASP A 480 -34.93 -12.87 36.23
C ASP A 480 -33.85 -12.01 35.57
N ARG A 481 -34.10 -11.62 34.32
CA ARG A 481 -33.21 -10.76 33.52
C ARG A 481 -31.79 -11.29 33.35
N ILE A 482 -31.60 -12.61 33.37
CA ILE A 482 -30.31 -13.27 33.11
C ILE A 482 -30.29 -13.82 31.68
N VAL A 483 -29.17 -13.68 30.98
CA VAL A 483 -28.98 -14.25 29.64
C VAL A 483 -28.79 -15.77 29.73
N LEU A 484 -29.70 -16.52 29.13
CA LEU A 484 -29.66 -17.99 29.04
C LEU A 484 -28.92 -18.46 27.79
N GLN A 485 -29.13 -17.76 26.68
CA GLN A 485 -28.52 -18.09 25.39
C GLN A 485 -28.15 -16.83 24.63
N GLN A 486 -27.11 -16.93 23.82
CA GLN A 486 -26.70 -15.90 22.87
C GLN A 486 -26.47 -16.51 21.49
N SER A 487 -26.67 -15.72 20.44
CA SER A 487 -26.30 -16.07 19.07
C SER A 487 -25.94 -14.80 18.31
N PRO A 488 -24.73 -14.67 17.73
CA PRO A 488 -23.66 -15.66 17.62
C PRO A 488 -23.02 -16.11 18.95
N GLY A 489 -22.37 -17.28 18.94
CA GLY A 489 -21.81 -17.91 20.13
C GLY A 489 -20.59 -17.17 20.71
N PRO A 490 -20.21 -17.43 21.97
CA PRO A 490 -19.04 -16.81 22.58
C PRO A 490 -17.76 -17.20 21.83
N GLY A 491 -16.91 -16.21 21.54
CA GLY A 491 -15.64 -16.40 20.83
C GLY A 491 -15.74 -16.40 19.29
N GLU A 492 -16.94 -16.42 18.72
CA GLU A 492 -17.11 -16.24 17.27
C GLU A 492 -16.64 -14.84 16.86
N ILE A 493 -15.98 -14.73 15.70
CA ILE A 493 -15.48 -13.45 15.18
C ILE A 493 -16.51 -12.92 14.19
N VAL A 494 -17.02 -11.71 14.46
CA VAL A 494 -18.03 -11.05 13.65
C VAL A 494 -17.59 -9.63 13.30
N GLU A 495 -18.26 -9.01 12.34
CA GLU A 495 -18.01 -7.62 11.98
C GLU A 495 -18.38 -6.68 13.15
N PRO A 496 -17.63 -5.58 13.36
CA PRO A 496 -18.05 -4.52 14.27
C PRO A 496 -19.48 -4.04 13.96
N GLY A 497 -20.31 -3.88 14.99
CA GLY A 497 -21.72 -3.52 14.86
C GLY A 497 -22.65 -4.70 14.59
N SER A 498 -22.14 -5.93 14.49
CA SER A 498 -22.98 -7.13 14.38
C SER A 498 -23.93 -7.26 15.58
N ARG A 499 -25.12 -7.79 15.30
CA ARG A 499 -26.20 -7.95 16.28
C ARG A 499 -26.14 -9.31 16.94
N VAL A 500 -26.09 -9.33 18.27
CA VAL A 500 -26.15 -10.55 19.06
C VAL A 500 -27.56 -10.72 19.63
N ILE A 501 -28.24 -11.78 19.20
CA ILE A 501 -29.54 -12.21 19.72
C ILE A 501 -29.34 -12.75 21.12
N LEU A 502 -30.15 -12.31 22.07
CA LEU A 502 -30.12 -12.77 23.46
C LEU A 502 -31.43 -13.44 23.81
N THR A 503 -31.37 -14.58 24.48
CA THR A 503 -32.52 -15.19 25.14
C THR A 503 -32.36 -14.96 26.63
N ILE A 504 -33.31 -14.24 27.22
CA ILE A 504 -33.27 -13.76 28.59
C ILE A 504 -34.34 -14.49 29.40
N ALA A 505 -33.97 -14.88 30.62
CA ALA A 505 -34.89 -15.44 31.59
C ALA A 505 -35.88 -14.38 32.04
N GLN A 506 -37.17 -14.70 31.97
CA GLN A 506 -38.23 -13.86 32.50
C GLN A 506 -39.01 -14.65 33.55
N PRO A 507 -39.24 -14.08 34.75
CA PRO A 507 -40.02 -14.75 35.78
C PRO A 507 -41.44 -14.97 35.29
N ILE A 508 -42.01 -16.14 35.59
CA ILE A 508 -43.41 -16.41 35.25
C ILE A 508 -44.33 -15.46 36.00
N SER A 509 -45.28 -14.81 35.32
CA SER A 509 -46.27 -13.97 36.02
C SER A 509 -47.31 -14.85 36.73
N ILE A 510 -47.91 -14.35 37.82
CA ILE A 510 -49.02 -15.04 38.51
C ILE A 510 -50.19 -15.28 37.55
N LYS A 511 -50.46 -14.33 36.65
CA LYS A 511 -51.50 -14.46 35.62
C LYS A 511 -51.21 -15.57 34.62
N ASP A 512 -49.95 -15.75 34.21
CA ASP A 512 -49.55 -16.85 33.33
C ASP A 512 -49.62 -18.19 34.06
N LEU A 513 -49.16 -18.22 35.32
CA LEU A 513 -49.16 -19.43 36.14
C LEU A 513 -50.59 -19.92 36.43
N THR A 514 -51.51 -19.01 36.76
CA THR A 514 -52.93 -19.31 36.95
C THR A 514 -53.60 -19.76 35.65
N SER A 515 -53.18 -19.23 34.50
CA SER A 515 -53.63 -19.70 33.19
C SER A 515 -53.12 -21.11 32.87
N MET A 516 -51.87 -21.42 33.21
CA MET A 516 -51.30 -22.78 33.08
C MET A 516 -52.03 -23.77 33.98
N ILE A 517 -52.31 -23.41 35.23
CA ILE A 517 -53.13 -24.21 36.16
C ILE A 517 -54.51 -24.47 35.57
N ARG A 518 -55.18 -23.45 35.02
CA ARG A 518 -56.50 -23.60 34.39
C ARG A 518 -56.47 -24.51 33.16
N SER A 519 -55.36 -24.56 32.44
CA SER A 519 -55.20 -25.39 31.24
C SER A 519 -54.82 -26.85 31.52
N ASP A 520 -54.44 -27.22 32.75
CA ASP A 520 -54.12 -28.61 33.09
C ASP A 520 -55.36 -29.52 32.96
N GLU A 521 -55.17 -30.74 32.44
CA GLU A 521 -56.27 -31.69 32.21
C GLU A 521 -57.07 -32.01 33.48
N GLU A 522 -56.40 -32.11 34.63
CA GLU A 522 -57.05 -32.42 35.90
C GLU A 522 -57.79 -31.19 36.44
N ALA A 523 -57.31 -29.98 36.12
CA ALA A 523 -58.02 -28.74 36.42
C ALA A 523 -59.30 -28.60 35.59
N GLN A 524 -59.25 -28.89 34.29
CA GLN A 524 -60.42 -28.87 33.41
C GLN A 524 -61.49 -29.89 33.83
N LYS A 525 -61.09 -31.10 34.23
CA LYS A 525 -62.01 -32.12 34.77
C LYS A 525 -62.71 -31.68 36.05
N ASN A 526 -62.06 -30.82 36.85
CA ASN A 526 -62.57 -30.33 38.12
C ASN A 526 -62.76 -28.79 38.09
N GLU A 527 -63.34 -28.24 37.02
CA GLU A 527 -63.44 -26.79 36.77
C GLU A 527 -63.95 -25.98 37.98
N LYS A 528 -65.04 -26.42 38.63
CA LYS A 528 -65.62 -25.73 39.81
C LYS A 528 -64.67 -25.68 41.01
N LEU A 529 -63.84 -26.72 41.18
CA LEU A 529 -62.83 -26.76 42.24
C LEU A 529 -61.74 -25.74 41.94
N PHE A 530 -61.17 -25.77 40.74
CA PHE A 530 -60.06 -24.89 40.38
C PHE A 530 -60.48 -23.43 40.23
N GLN A 531 -61.72 -23.12 39.84
CA GLN A 531 -62.25 -21.75 39.88
C GLN A 531 -62.29 -21.20 41.31
N ARG A 532 -62.72 -22.00 42.30
CA ARG A 532 -62.67 -21.62 43.72
C ARG A 532 -61.23 -21.45 44.20
N THR A 533 -60.34 -22.38 43.82
CA THR A 533 -58.93 -22.33 44.19
C THR A 533 -58.22 -21.10 43.63
N LEU A 534 -58.43 -20.77 42.35
CA LEU A 534 -57.85 -19.58 41.71
C LEU A 534 -58.41 -18.30 42.33
N THR A 535 -59.70 -18.26 42.64
CA THR A 535 -60.31 -17.11 43.36
C THR A 535 -59.73 -16.96 44.77
N ALA A 536 -59.41 -18.06 45.45
CA ALA A 536 -58.77 -18.03 46.76
C ALA A 536 -57.31 -17.55 46.65
N ILE A 537 -56.57 -18.00 45.64
CA ILE A 537 -55.21 -17.53 45.32
C ILE A 537 -55.20 -16.01 45.06
N ASP A 538 -56.16 -15.48 44.29
CA ASP A 538 -56.28 -14.04 44.03
C ASP A 538 -56.57 -13.23 45.30
N ARG A 539 -57.29 -13.80 46.28
CA ARG A 539 -57.59 -13.16 47.57
C ARG A 539 -56.41 -13.14 48.54
N LEU A 540 -55.43 -14.02 48.34
CA LEU A 540 -54.24 -14.10 49.19
C LEU A 540 -53.22 -12.99 48.88
N GLU A 541 -53.51 -12.13 47.89
CA GLU A 541 -52.63 -11.03 47.46
C GLU A 541 -51.19 -11.49 47.21
N ILE A 542 -51.05 -12.73 46.71
CA ILE A 542 -49.75 -13.34 46.46
C ILE A 542 -48.97 -12.44 45.50
N GLN A 543 -47.74 -12.10 45.88
CA GLN A 543 -46.91 -11.16 45.10
C GLN A 543 -45.90 -11.86 44.21
N ASN A 544 -45.56 -13.13 44.49
CA ASN A 544 -44.66 -13.91 43.65
C ASN A 544 -45.17 -15.34 43.35
N PRO A 545 -44.72 -15.96 42.25
CA PRO A 545 -45.08 -17.34 41.90
C PRO A 545 -44.62 -18.40 42.92
N GLU A 546 -43.50 -18.17 43.59
CA GLU A 546 -42.93 -19.08 44.59
C GLU A 546 -43.82 -19.23 45.84
N GLU A 547 -44.63 -18.23 46.18
CA GLU A 547 -45.65 -18.33 47.23
C GLU A 547 -46.76 -19.32 46.85
N ILE A 548 -47.14 -19.40 45.57
CA ILE A 548 -48.07 -20.42 45.07
C ILE A 548 -47.42 -21.80 45.15
N ARG A 549 -46.13 -21.90 44.83
CA ARG A 549 -45.36 -23.15 44.98
C ARG A 549 -45.30 -23.60 46.44
N ARG A 550 -45.12 -22.69 47.39
CA ARG A 550 -45.10 -23.00 48.84
C ARG A 550 -46.40 -23.61 49.34
N LEU A 551 -47.54 -23.35 48.68
CA LEU A 551 -48.80 -24.02 48.98
C LEU A 551 -48.73 -25.55 48.76
N THR A 552 -47.80 -26.06 47.94
CA THR A 552 -47.61 -27.51 47.82
C THR A 552 -46.82 -28.09 48.99
N GLY A 553 -46.08 -27.26 49.75
CA GLY A 553 -45.25 -27.69 50.88
C GLY A 553 -45.97 -27.73 52.24
N ILE A 554 -47.13 -27.08 52.36
CA ILE A 554 -47.90 -27.02 53.62
C ILE A 554 -48.75 -28.28 53.87
N SER A 555 -49.19 -28.48 55.11
CA SER A 555 -50.00 -29.65 55.47
C SER A 555 -51.35 -29.65 54.72
N PRO A 556 -51.97 -30.82 54.47
CA PRO A 556 -53.29 -30.87 53.83
C PRO A 556 -54.37 -30.12 54.61
N GLU A 557 -54.26 -30.07 55.94
CA GLU A 557 -55.17 -29.31 56.81
C GLU A 557 -55.01 -27.80 56.62
N ASP A 558 -53.78 -27.30 56.59
CA ASP A 558 -53.50 -25.89 56.36
C ASP A 558 -53.91 -25.48 54.94
N LEU A 559 -53.60 -26.31 53.93
CA LEU A 559 -53.99 -26.06 52.54
C LEU A 559 -55.50 -25.96 52.37
N LYS A 560 -56.27 -26.81 53.07
CA LYS A 560 -57.74 -26.74 53.09
C LYS A 560 -58.23 -25.42 53.68
N GLN A 561 -57.66 -24.98 54.80
CA GLN A 561 -58.04 -23.72 55.43
C GLN A 561 -57.66 -22.51 54.57
N THR A 562 -56.45 -22.48 54.01
CA THR A 562 -55.94 -21.35 53.22
C THR A 562 -56.68 -21.18 51.90
N LEU A 563 -57.06 -22.26 51.23
CA LEU A 563 -57.73 -22.23 49.91
C LEU A 563 -59.24 -22.48 49.97
N GLY A 564 -59.82 -22.66 51.16
CA GLY A 564 -61.25 -22.89 51.37
C GLY A 564 -61.76 -24.19 50.73
N LEU A 565 -60.98 -25.28 50.82
CA LEU A 565 -61.29 -26.60 50.26
C LEU A 565 -62.12 -27.43 51.26
N GLN A 566 -63.00 -28.32 50.76
CA GLN A 566 -63.96 -29.07 51.58
C GLN A 566 -63.47 -30.46 52.00
N THR A 567 -62.57 -31.08 51.24
CA THR A 567 -62.10 -32.45 51.50
C THR A 567 -60.59 -32.58 51.32
N ASP A 568 -59.99 -33.59 51.98
CA ASP A 568 -58.59 -33.95 51.78
C ASP A 568 -58.27 -34.36 50.34
N GLU A 569 -59.24 -34.92 49.63
CA GLU A 569 -59.09 -35.30 48.23
C GLU A 569 -59.04 -34.07 47.30
N GLU A 570 -59.80 -33.01 47.59
CA GLU A 570 -59.68 -31.73 46.89
C GLU A 570 -58.28 -31.12 47.07
N ALA A 571 -57.75 -31.15 48.30
CA ALA A 571 -56.40 -30.67 48.61
C ALA A 571 -55.30 -31.44 47.87
N LYS A 572 -55.40 -32.77 47.81
CA LYS A 572 -54.46 -33.62 47.04
C LYS A 572 -54.52 -33.32 45.55
N LYS A 573 -55.71 -33.11 44.97
CA LYS A 573 -55.88 -32.79 43.54
C LYS A 573 -55.27 -31.43 43.19
N VAL A 574 -55.58 -30.39 43.99
CA VAL A 574 -55.03 -29.04 43.81
C VAL A 574 -53.50 -29.06 43.88
N ARG A 575 -52.95 -29.71 44.91
CA ARG A 575 -51.51 -29.86 45.08
C ARG A 575 -50.84 -30.54 43.88
N LYS A 576 -51.39 -31.66 43.40
CA LYS A 576 -50.84 -32.38 42.24
C LYS A 576 -50.80 -31.53 40.97
N VAL A 577 -51.82 -30.72 40.72
CA VAL A 577 -51.85 -29.84 39.54
C VAL A 577 -50.82 -28.73 39.66
N ILE A 578 -50.72 -28.07 40.82
CA ILE A 578 -49.71 -27.04 41.05
C ILE A 578 -48.30 -27.65 40.90
N GLU A 579 -48.02 -28.78 41.54
CA GLU A 579 -46.73 -29.49 41.39
C GLU A 579 -46.43 -29.85 39.94
N ARG A 580 -47.43 -30.29 39.16
CA ARG A 580 -47.26 -30.63 37.75
C ARG A 580 -46.94 -29.41 36.91
N VAL A 581 -47.66 -28.30 37.11
CA VAL A 581 -47.42 -27.03 36.40
C VAL A 581 -46.01 -26.51 36.69
N PHE A 582 -45.57 -26.55 37.94
CA PHE A 582 -44.18 -26.20 38.28
C PHE A 582 -43.17 -27.21 37.70
N SER A 583 -43.47 -28.51 37.67
CA SER A 583 -42.57 -29.49 37.03
C SER A 583 -42.41 -29.26 35.53
N THR A 584 -43.46 -28.82 34.83
CA THR A 584 -43.39 -28.49 33.39
C THR A 584 -42.57 -27.24 33.12
N LEU A 585 -42.55 -26.28 34.06
CA LEU A 585 -41.71 -25.09 33.97
C LEU A 585 -40.23 -25.44 34.19
N ALA A 586 -39.93 -26.38 35.09
CA ALA A 586 -38.56 -26.82 35.37
C ALA A 586 -37.92 -27.60 34.21
N ALA A 587 -38.72 -28.11 33.28
CA ALA A 587 -38.21 -28.80 32.10
C ALA A 587 -37.78 -27.83 30.98
N HIS A 588 -37.97 -26.51 31.16
CA HIS A 588 -37.66 -25.46 30.19
C HIS A 588 -36.66 -24.42 30.73
N ASP A 589 -36.32 -24.51 32.03
CA ASP A 589 -35.13 -23.94 32.65
C ASP A 589 -33.93 -24.88 32.43
#